data_AF-A0A2T0PVH5-F1
#
_entry.id   AF-A0A2T0PVH5-F1
#
_cell.length_a   1.000
_cell.length_b   1.000
_cell.length_c   1.000
_cell.angle_alpha   90.00
_cell.angle_beta   90.00
_cell.angle_gamma   90.00
#
_symmetry.space_group_name_H-M   'P 1'
#
loop_
_entity.id
_entity.type
_entity.pdbx_description
1 polymer ?
#
loop_
_entity_poly.entity_id
_entity_poly.type
_entity_poly.pdbx_seq_one_letter_code
_entity_poly.pdbx_strand_id
1 'polypeptide(L)'
;MPTYRVQLTDGTQRTVDALRVRADSRSLLLENRTAGVWSPVLCLGLDQVSRVQRRLNESDGSWTWLTESVPSAVTGIKSWA
;
A
#
# COMPACT_ATOMS: atom_id res chain seq x y z
N MET A 1 -4.11 -14.61 -1.53
CA MET A 1 -3.11 -13.52 -1.35
C MET A 1 -3.83 -12.20 -1.55
N PRO A 2 -3.65 -11.19 -0.69
CA PRO A 2 -4.28 -9.89 -0.90
C PRO A 2 -3.79 -9.23 -2.20
N THR A 3 -4.73 -8.60 -2.92
CA THR A 3 -4.41 -7.77 -4.09
C THR A 3 -4.42 -6.31 -3.67
N TYR A 4 -3.38 -5.58 -4.05
CA TYR A 4 -3.27 -4.14 -3.84
C TYR A 4 -3.29 -3.40 -5.16
N ARG A 5 -3.80 -2.18 -5.09
CA ARG A 5 -3.79 -1.19 -6.17
C ARG A 5 -3.11 0.06 -5.66
N VAL A 6 -2.04 0.46 -6.32
CA VAL A 6 -1.28 1.68 -6.02
C VAL A 6 -1.48 2.66 -7.15
N GLN A 7 -2.03 3.83 -6.84
CA GLN A 7 -2.14 4.95 -7.76
C GLN A 7 -0.94 5.87 -7.55
N LEU A 8 -0.22 6.14 -8.64
CA LEU A 8 0.92 7.04 -8.65
C LEU A 8 0.48 8.47 -8.90
N THR A 9 1.34 9.42 -8.55
CA THR A 9 1.11 10.86 -8.73
C THR A 9 1.08 11.27 -10.21
N ASP A 10 1.70 10.50 -11.10
CA ASP A 10 1.64 10.68 -12.56
C ASP A 10 0.35 10.12 -13.20
N GLY A 11 -0.57 9.58 -12.39
CA GLY A 11 -1.82 8.97 -12.84
C GLY A 11 -1.72 7.48 -13.20
N THR A 12 -0.52 6.91 -13.23
CA THR A 12 -0.30 5.48 -13.46
C THR A 12 -0.89 4.65 -12.31
N GLN A 13 -1.37 3.46 -12.64
CA GLN A 13 -1.86 2.50 -11.64
C GLN A 13 -1.04 1.20 -11.72
N ARG A 14 -0.61 0.70 -10.56
CA ARG A 14 0.01 -0.62 -10.43
C ARG A 14 -0.86 -1.52 -9.57
N THR A 15 -1.18 -2.70 -10.08
CA THR A 15 -1.88 -3.75 -9.34
C THR A 15 -0.89 -4.87 -9.03
N VAL A 16 -0.78 -5.27 -7.76
CA VAL A 16 0.17 -6.29 -7.32
C VAL A 16 -0.42 -7.12 -6.19
N ASP A 17 -0.15 -8.41 -6.20
CA ASP A 17 -0.47 -9.27 -5.07
C ASP A 17 0.67 -9.24 -4.05
N ALA A 18 0.34 -8.91 -2.80
CA ALA A 18 1.30 -8.81 -1.72
C ALA A 18 0.70 -9.30 -0.40
N LEU A 19 1.53 -9.76 0.53
CA LEU A 19 1.07 -10.18 1.86
C LEU A 19 0.89 -9.01 2.82
N ARG A 20 1.67 -7.93 2.65
CA ARG A 20 1.52 -6.72 3.47
C ARG A 20 1.96 -5.47 2.73
N VAL A 21 1.50 -4.32 3.25
CA VAL A 21 2.03 -3.01 2.94
C VAL A 21 2.80 -2.47 4.15
N ARG A 22 3.90 -1.79 3.91
CA ARG A 22 4.72 -1.10 4.91
C ARG A 22 5.17 0.23 4.31
N ALA A 23 5.32 1.25 5.15
CA ALA A 23 6.04 2.45 4.79
C ALA A 23 7.27 2.58 5.69
N ASP A 24 8.36 3.07 5.12
CA ASP A 24 9.50 3.61 5.87
C ASP A 24 9.60 5.13 5.65
N SER A 25 10.73 5.74 6.01
CA SER A 25 10.93 7.20 5.88
C SER A 25 10.85 7.74 4.45
N ARG A 26 10.98 6.91 3.42
CA ARG A 26 11.07 7.34 2.01
C ARG A 26 10.25 6.49 1.06
N SER A 27 9.95 5.24 1.42
CA SER A 27 9.40 4.27 0.49
C SER A 27 8.14 3.61 1.00
N LEU A 28 7.21 3.38 0.08
CA LEU A 28 6.15 2.39 0.20
C LEU A 28 6.69 1.04 -0.26
N LEU A 29 6.54 0.03 0.59
CA LEU A 29 6.94 -1.36 0.34
C LEU A 29 5.68 -2.23 0.36
N LEU A 30 5.44 -2.95 -0.73
CA LEU A 30 4.53 -4.09 -0.73
C LEU A 30 5.38 -5.35 -0.73
N GLU A 31 5.19 -6.20 0.25
CA GLU A 31 6.10 -7.30 0.54
C GLU A 31 5.38 -8.65 0.53
N ASN A 32 6.11 -9.65 0.05
CA ASN A 32 5.78 -11.05 0.25
C ASN A 32 6.75 -11.68 1.24
N ARG A 33 6.37 -12.86 1.73
CA ARG A 33 7.17 -13.64 2.65
C ARG A 33 7.46 -15.00 2.02
N THR A 34 8.74 -15.28 1.79
CA THR A 34 9.22 -16.54 1.22
C THR A 34 10.26 -17.13 2.16
N ALA A 35 10.10 -18.40 2.54
CA ALA A 35 10.99 -19.07 3.49
C ALA A 35 11.25 -18.27 4.79
N GLY A 36 10.22 -17.58 5.29
CA GLY A 36 10.32 -16.76 6.50
C GLY A 36 10.91 -15.35 6.30
N VAL A 37 11.52 -15.08 5.14
CA VAL A 37 12.15 -13.80 4.78
C VAL A 37 11.15 -12.89 4.07
N TRP A 38 11.11 -11.63 4.47
CA TRP A 38 10.31 -10.60 3.80
C TRP A 38 11.10 -10.00 2.63
N SER A 39 10.45 -9.89 1.48
CA SER A 39 11.04 -9.28 0.28
C SER A 39 10.03 -8.37 -0.43
N PRO A 40 10.42 -7.19 -0.90
CA PRO A 40 9.54 -6.30 -1.64
C PRO A 40 9.19 -6.91 -3.00
N VAL A 41 7.91 -6.90 -3.35
CA VAL A 41 7.39 -7.14 -4.71
C VAL A 41 7.12 -5.83 -5.44
N LEU A 42 6.91 -4.74 -4.69
CA LEU A 42 6.85 -3.38 -5.22
C LEU A 42 7.49 -2.43 -4.20
N CYS A 43 8.36 -1.56 -4.69
CA CYS A 43 9.00 -0.50 -3.92
C CYS A 43 8.84 0.80 -4.71
N LEU A 44 8.27 1.83 -4.07
CA LEU A 44 7.99 3.14 -4.68
C LEU A 44 8.35 4.24 -3.68
N GLY A 45 8.84 5.38 -4.17
CA GLY A 45 8.99 6.57 -3.34
C GLY A 45 7.63 7.04 -2.82
N LEU A 46 7.55 7.48 -1.57
CA LEU A 46 6.30 8.00 -0.99
C LEU A 46 5.80 9.25 -1.73
N ASP A 47 6.70 10.05 -2.31
CA ASP A 47 6.37 11.20 -3.17
C ASP A 47 5.73 10.79 -4.51
N GLN A 48 5.90 9.54 -4.91
CA GLN A 48 5.35 8.99 -6.14
C GLN A 48 3.97 8.35 -5.91
N VAL A 49 3.57 8.13 -4.66
CA VAL A 49 2.34 7.42 -4.30
C VAL A 49 1.25 8.41 -3.93
N SER A 50 0.16 8.39 -4.69
CA SER A 50 -1.04 9.18 -4.39
C SER A 50 -2.04 8.43 -3.50
N ARG A 51 -2.22 7.13 -3.76
CA ARG A 51 -3.17 6.30 -3.01
C ARG A 51 -2.78 4.83 -3.04
N VAL A 52 -3.01 4.14 -1.92
CA VAL A 52 -2.93 2.68 -1.83
C VAL A 52 -4.29 2.14 -1.45
N GLN A 53 -4.73 1.08 -2.12
CA GLN A 53 -5.97 0.38 -1.80
C GLN A 53 -5.73 -1.13 -1.76
N ARG A 54 -6.44 -1.83 -0.87
CA ARG A 54 -6.46 -3.28 -0.77
C ARG A 54 -7.82 -3.81 -1.18
N ARG A 55 -7.82 -4.89 -1.96
CA ARG A 55 -9.06 -5.59 -2.33
C ARG A 55 -9.59 -6.35 -1.12
N LEU A 56 -10.83 -6.05 -0.74
CA LEU A 56 -11.62 -6.85 0.18
C LEU A 56 -12.63 -7.65 -0.66
N ASN A 57 -12.56 -8.97 -0.60
CA ASN A 57 -13.57 -9.84 -1.21
C ASN A 57 -14.68 -10.08 -0.19
N GLU A 58 -15.93 -9.98 -0.63
CA GLU A 58 -17.11 -10.26 0.18
C GLU A 58 -17.61 -11.69 -0.06
N SER A 59 -18.45 -12.20 0.84
CA SER A 59 -18.94 -13.58 0.78
C SER A 59 -19.84 -13.87 -0.43
N ASP A 60 -20.41 -12.84 -1.05
CA ASP A 60 -21.28 -12.93 -2.22
C ASP A 60 -20.50 -12.96 -3.56
N GLY A 61 -19.16 -12.97 -3.50
CA GLY A 61 -18.30 -12.96 -4.67
C GLY A 61 -18.01 -11.56 -5.23
N SER A 62 -18.61 -10.50 -4.66
CA SER A 62 -18.25 -9.13 -4.95
C SER A 62 -16.93 -8.74 -4.28
N TRP A 63 -16.41 -7.57 -4.66
CA TRP A 63 -15.22 -7.03 -4.02
C TRP A 63 -15.27 -5.50 -3.99
N THR A 64 -14.61 -4.94 -2.99
CA THR A 64 -14.42 -3.49 -2.83
C THR A 64 -12.94 -3.15 -2.64
N TRP A 65 -12.57 -1.90 -2.96
CA TRP A 65 -11.24 -1.37 -2.71
C TRP A 65 -11.26 -0.54 -1.42
N LEU A 66 -10.60 -1.03 -0.37
CA LEU A 66 -10.39 -0.28 0.86
C LEU A 66 -9.13 0.57 0.75
N THR A 67 -9.23 1.87 1.02
CA THR A 67 -8.06 2.75 1.07
C THR A 67 -7.24 2.44 2.32
N GLU A 68 -5.96 2.13 2.13
CA GLU A 68 -5.02 1.89 3.22
C GLU A 68 -4.43 3.22 3.70
N SER A 69 -4.32 3.38 5.01
CA SER A 69 -3.61 4.52 5.59
C SER A 69 -2.11 4.27 5.48
N VAL A 70 -1.45 4.95 4.55
CA VAL A 70 0.01 4.94 4.47
C VAL A 70 0.52 6.00 5.45
N PRO A 71 1.43 5.65 6.38
CA PRO A 71 2.11 6.65 7.19
C PRO A 71 2.77 7.67 6.27
N SER A 72 2.26 8.90 6.25
CA SER A 72 2.90 10.00 5.52
C SER A 72 4.25 10.27 6.17
N ALA A 73 5.33 10.22 5.40
CA ALA A 73 6.68 10.45 5.93
C ALA A 73 6.86 11.86 6.52
N VAL A 74 6.03 12.84 6.19
CA VAL A 74 5.99 14.14 6.87
C VAL A 74 4.57 14.70 6.83
N THR A 75 3.89 14.73 7.97
CA THR A 75 2.93 15.79 8.26
C THR A 75 3.19 16.21 9.70
N GLY A 76 3.74 17.42 9.86
CA GLY A 76 4.00 18.01 11.15
C GLY A 76 2.75 18.01 12.04
N ILE A 77 2.98 17.73 13.32
CA ILE A 77 2.22 18.21 14.49
C ILE A 77 0.75 18.54 14.19
N LYS A 78 -0.15 17.58 14.40
CA LYS A 78 -1.51 17.90 14.87
C LYS A 78 -1.64 17.38 16.29
N SER A 79 -1.28 18.25 17.22
CA SER A 79 -1.69 18.17 18.62
C SER A 79 -3.22 18.12 18.65
N TRP A 80 -3.78 17.12 19.31
CA TRP A 80 -5.17 17.19 19.74
C TRP A 80 -5.19 18.02 21.03
N ALA A 81 -6.03 19.06 21.03
CA ALA A 81 -6.41 19.79 22.24
C ALA A 81 -7.55 19.05 22.96
#